data_AF-F5LJ51-F1
#
_entry.id   AF-F5LJ51-F1
#
_cell.length_a   1.000
_cell.length_b   1.000
_cell.length_c   1.000
_cell.angle_alpha   90.00
_cell.angle_beta   90.00
_cell.angle_gamma   90.00
#
_symmetry.space_group_name_H-M   'P 1'
#
loop_
_entity.id
_entity.type
_entity.pdbx_description
1 polymer ?
#
loop_
_entity_poly.entity_id
_entity_poly.type
_entity_poly.pdbx_seq_one_letter_code
_entity_poly.pdbx_strand_id
1 'polypeptide(L)'
;MRRPTAALGGMILGSLLVVTSACQTKPEARNIQPEAELKYKQALVEQDVAVTDQLCRNQCLLHVNQMYASLNQADPKKIKETLKDMQSKHGHIIMLDWIPAKSDPGVVPGKSPSSVLPDSFTKTGSGTSGGSGTTGAPETPGASSTPSGSGSSGSAAGASEIVSGKLSKELAKSAQPYIEEAKKAASQGNAYQSPNFTVADKPYFVLNVPAPDKKSSVVAVVRQHILQEVSNHQRKNLRLQSFHSDKSRWKIESVDTDTLRSKRVTHPDDHEGTSHYERHDVVVQFNRPPREAELSRIRTE
;
A
#
# COMPACT_ATOMS: atom_id res chain seq x y z
N MET A 1 -0.74 40.83 -70.05
CA MET A 1 0.73 40.96 -70.19
C MET A 1 1.39 40.53 -68.87
N ARG A 2 2.45 39.71 -68.99
CA ARG A 2 3.53 39.42 -68.02
C ARG A 2 3.24 38.57 -66.76
N ARG A 3 3.62 37.29 -66.87
CA ARG A 3 4.33 36.43 -65.89
C ARG A 3 5.67 37.08 -65.42
N PRO A 4 6.58 36.44 -64.64
CA PRO A 4 6.56 35.57 -63.44
C PRO A 4 7.66 35.97 -62.40
N THR A 5 8.02 35.04 -61.48
CA THR A 5 9.33 34.84 -60.75
C THR A 5 9.73 35.86 -59.68
N ALA A 6 10.57 35.62 -58.66
CA ALA A 6 11.15 34.50 -57.90
C ALA A 6 12.28 35.14 -57.06
N ALA A 7 12.60 34.65 -55.85
CA ALA A 7 13.92 34.62 -55.16
C ALA A 7 13.71 34.68 -53.62
N LEU A 8 14.06 33.66 -52.83
CA LEU A 8 15.39 33.18 -52.38
C LEU A 8 16.20 34.18 -51.53
N GLY A 9 16.53 33.74 -50.31
CA GLY A 9 17.47 34.36 -49.37
C GLY A 9 16.92 34.20 -47.95
N GLY A 10 17.32 33.24 -47.10
CA GLY A 10 18.67 32.76 -46.86
C GLY A 10 19.20 33.41 -45.59
N MET A 11 18.84 32.89 -44.42
CA MET A 11 19.61 33.10 -43.19
C MET A 11 19.31 31.96 -42.21
N ILE A 12 20.14 30.92 -42.31
CA ILE A 12 20.32 29.94 -41.25
C ILE A 12 21.05 30.69 -40.13
N LEU A 13 20.30 31.16 -39.13
CA LEU A 13 20.88 31.64 -37.89
C LEU A 13 21.31 30.39 -37.11
N GLY A 14 22.55 29.97 -37.34
CA GLY A 14 23.22 28.98 -36.51
C GLY A 14 23.33 29.54 -35.10
N SER A 15 22.34 29.26 -34.27
CA SER A 15 22.42 29.43 -32.83
C SER A 15 23.52 28.51 -32.33
N LEU A 16 24.72 29.07 -32.22
CA LEU A 16 25.83 28.54 -31.47
C LEU A 16 25.35 28.37 -30.04
N LEU A 17 24.88 27.16 -29.73
CA LEU A 17 24.56 26.72 -28.38
C LEU A 17 25.91 26.62 -27.68
N VAL A 18 26.37 27.74 -27.14
CA VAL A 18 27.47 27.78 -26.18
C VAL A 18 26.95 26.98 -24.99
N VAL A 19 27.30 25.70 -24.96
CA VAL A 19 27.25 24.89 -23.75
C VAL A 19 28.30 25.50 -22.84
N THR A 20 27.90 26.57 -22.14
CA THR A 20 28.62 27.05 -20.97
C THR A 20 28.60 25.89 -20.01
N SER A 21 29.74 25.20 -19.96
CA SER A 21 30.06 24.17 -18.99
C SER A 21 29.59 24.67 -17.62
N ALA A 22 28.44 24.15 -17.18
CA ALA A 22 27.99 24.36 -15.82
C ALA A 22 29.12 23.78 -14.96
N CYS A 23 29.87 24.65 -14.29
CA CYS A 23 30.71 24.28 -13.18
C CYS A 23 29.89 23.30 -12.35
N GLN A 24 30.38 22.07 -12.23
CA GLN A 24 29.92 21.11 -11.25
C GLN A 24 30.13 21.77 -9.89
N THR A 25 29.12 22.48 -9.40
CA THR A 25 29.01 22.77 -7.98
C THR A 25 28.94 21.41 -7.33
N LYS A 26 30.06 21.00 -6.73
CA LYS A 26 30.14 19.86 -5.81
C LYS A 26 28.86 19.90 -4.99
N PRO A 27 28.01 18.85 -5.02
CA PRO A 27 26.74 18.88 -4.31
C PRO A 27 27.07 19.22 -2.87
N GLU A 28 26.73 20.44 -2.46
CA GLU A 28 26.90 20.89 -1.10
C GLU A 28 26.05 19.93 -0.29
N ALA A 29 26.71 19.14 0.55
CA ALA A 29 26.03 18.21 1.44
C ALA A 29 25.11 19.07 2.29
N ARG A 30 23.82 19.10 1.91
CA ARG A 30 22.81 19.86 2.63
C ARG A 30 22.87 19.33 4.05
N ASN A 31 23.30 20.18 4.99
CA ASN A 31 23.31 19.88 6.41
C ASN A 31 21.84 19.85 6.88
N ILE A 32 21.14 18.79 6.50
CA ILE A 32 19.77 18.52 6.91
C ILE A 32 19.89 18.05 8.35
N GLN A 33 19.16 18.71 9.25
CA GLN A 33 19.09 18.29 10.64
C GLN A 33 18.67 16.82 10.71
N PRO A 34 19.31 15.98 11.55
CA PRO A 34 19.03 14.55 11.61
C PRO A 34 17.54 14.20 11.80
N GLU A 35 16.81 15.03 12.54
CA GLU A 35 15.35 14.89 12.73
C GLU A 35 14.57 15.08 11.42
N ALA A 36 14.96 16.07 10.60
CA ALA A 36 14.33 16.32 9.31
C ALA A 36 14.63 15.21 8.30
N GLU A 37 15.84 14.64 8.33
CA GLU A 37 16.21 13.47 7.53
C GLU A 37 15.38 12.24 7.95
N LEU A 38 15.26 11.99 9.26
CA LEU A 38 14.46 10.88 9.79
C LEU A 38 12.99 11.00 9.38
N LYS A 39 12.40 12.19 9.51
CA LYS A 39 11.02 12.45 9.09
C LYS A 39 10.84 12.23 7.59
N TYR A 40 11.77 12.70 6.77
CA TYR A 40 11.75 12.48 5.31
C TYR A 40 11.80 10.99 4.96
N LYS A 41 12.70 10.25 5.60
CA LYS A 41 12.81 8.79 5.40
C LYS A 41 11.56 8.05 5.85
N GLN A 42 10.94 8.44 6.97
CA GLN A 42 9.69 7.84 7.43
C GLN A 42 8.56 8.07 6.43
N ALA A 43 8.41 9.30 5.94
CA ALA A 43 7.42 9.63 4.91
C ALA A 43 7.64 8.82 3.63
N LEU A 44 8.90 8.58 3.24
CA LEU A 44 9.23 7.73 2.08
C LEU A 44 8.81 6.28 2.30
N VAL A 45 9.05 5.71 3.49
CA VAL A 45 8.56 4.35 3.82
C VAL A 45 7.04 4.27 3.76
N GLU A 46 6.35 5.26 4.32
CA GLU A 46 4.90 5.31 4.30
C GLU A 46 4.35 5.39 2.86
N GLN A 47 4.98 6.20 2.01
CA GLN A 47 4.64 6.30 0.59
C GLN A 47 4.82 4.95 -0.12
N ASP A 48 5.97 4.27 0.07
CA ASP A 48 6.25 2.98 -0.56
C ASP A 48 5.24 1.91 -0.13
N VAL A 49 4.91 1.87 1.17
CA VAL A 49 3.90 0.95 1.72
C VAL A 49 2.53 1.26 1.13
N ALA A 50 2.16 2.54 1.00
CA ALA A 50 0.88 2.95 0.42
C ALA A 50 0.78 2.61 -1.08
N VAL A 51 1.83 2.83 -1.87
CA VAL A 51 1.85 2.46 -3.29
C VAL A 51 1.77 0.95 -3.46
N THR A 52 2.49 0.20 -2.63
CA THR A 52 2.43 -1.27 -2.63
C THR A 52 1.03 -1.77 -2.29
N ASP A 53 0.35 -1.12 -1.34
CA ASP A 53 -1.04 -1.44 -0.97
C ASP A 53 -1.97 -1.34 -2.18
N GLN A 54 -1.88 -0.23 -2.91
CA GLN A 54 -2.67 -0.02 -4.13
C GLN A 54 -2.37 -1.07 -5.20
N LEU A 55 -1.10 -1.44 -5.39
CA LEU A 55 -0.71 -2.48 -6.34
C LEU A 55 -1.32 -3.85 -5.97
N CYS A 56 -1.27 -4.23 -4.69
CA CYS A 56 -1.88 -5.47 -4.21
C CYS A 56 -3.39 -5.50 -4.44
N ARG A 57 -4.07 -4.38 -4.18
CA ARG A 57 -5.52 -4.25 -4.39
C ARG A 57 -5.87 -4.38 -5.86
N ASN A 58 -5.11 -3.71 -6.75
CA ASN A 58 -5.29 -3.80 -8.19
C ASN A 58 -5.03 -5.21 -8.73
N GLN A 59 -3.96 -5.87 -8.26
CA GLN A 59 -3.66 -7.24 -8.67
C GLN A 59 -4.79 -8.20 -8.25
N CYS A 60 -5.31 -8.06 -7.03
CA CYS A 60 -6.42 -8.88 -6.56
C CYS A 60 -7.68 -8.65 -7.42
N LEU A 61 -8.00 -7.40 -7.74
CA LEU A 61 -9.12 -7.05 -8.61
C LEU A 61 -8.97 -7.70 -10.00
N LEU A 62 -7.77 -7.64 -10.59
CA LEU A 62 -7.48 -8.26 -11.89
C LEU A 62 -7.66 -9.78 -11.84
N HIS A 63 -7.17 -10.45 -10.79
CA HIS A 63 -7.35 -11.90 -10.65
C HIS A 63 -8.83 -12.29 -10.53
N VAL A 64 -9.63 -11.54 -9.77
CA VAL A 64 -11.08 -11.79 -9.65
C VAL A 64 -11.78 -11.58 -11.01
N ASN A 65 -11.41 -10.53 -11.75
CA ASN A 65 -11.92 -10.27 -13.09
C ASN A 65 -11.54 -11.37 -14.10
N GLN A 66 -10.30 -11.86 -14.06
CA GLN A 66 -9.86 -13.00 -14.87
C GLN A 66 -10.62 -14.28 -14.50
N MET A 67 -10.89 -14.50 -13.21
CA MET A 67 -11.70 -15.62 -12.77
C MET A 67 -13.11 -15.58 -13.36
N TYR A 68 -13.77 -14.41 -13.42
CA TYR A 68 -15.09 -14.29 -14.06
C TYR A 68 -15.12 -14.78 -15.50
N ALA A 69 -14.04 -14.56 -16.28
CA ALA A 69 -13.96 -15.06 -17.64
C ALA A 69 -14.03 -16.61 -17.71
N SER A 70 -13.58 -17.30 -16.67
CA SER A 70 -13.65 -18.77 -16.55
C SER A 70 -15.00 -19.31 -16.04
N LEU A 71 -15.89 -18.42 -15.57
CA LEU A 71 -17.14 -18.78 -14.87
C LEU A 71 -18.41 -18.59 -15.71
N ASN A 72 -18.30 -18.26 -17.00
CA ASN A 72 -19.44 -17.92 -17.86
C ASN A 72 -20.56 -18.99 -17.83
N GLN A 73 -21.67 -18.68 -17.14
CA GLN A 73 -22.83 -19.58 -16.93
C GLN A 73 -22.49 -20.93 -16.26
N ALA A 74 -21.43 -20.96 -15.46
CA ALA A 74 -20.96 -22.18 -14.82
C ALA A 74 -21.95 -22.70 -13.76
N ASP A 75 -22.09 -24.03 -13.70
CA ASP A 75 -22.80 -24.75 -12.64
C ASP A 75 -22.24 -24.34 -11.26
N PRO A 76 -23.08 -24.17 -10.21
CA PRO A 76 -22.65 -23.99 -8.82
C PRO A 76 -21.46 -24.85 -8.38
N LYS A 77 -21.39 -26.12 -8.84
CA LYS A 77 -20.25 -27.00 -8.54
C LYS A 77 -18.94 -26.46 -9.14
N LYS A 78 -18.99 -26.00 -10.38
CA LYS A 78 -17.82 -25.46 -11.10
C LYS A 78 -17.40 -24.10 -10.53
N ILE A 79 -18.35 -23.28 -10.09
CA ILE A 79 -18.07 -22.04 -9.36
C ILE A 79 -17.26 -22.36 -8.11
N LYS A 80 -17.74 -23.31 -7.27
CA LYS A 80 -17.04 -23.72 -6.05
C LYS A 80 -15.63 -24.26 -6.30
N GLU A 81 -15.46 -25.10 -7.33
CA GLU A 81 -14.14 -25.61 -7.73
C GLU A 81 -13.19 -24.49 -8.15
N THR A 82 -13.69 -23.50 -8.91
CA THR A 82 -12.90 -22.37 -9.38
C THR A 82 -12.51 -21.43 -8.24
N LEU A 83 -13.42 -21.13 -7.30
CA LEU A 83 -13.10 -20.35 -6.10
C LEU A 83 -12.03 -21.05 -5.25
N LYS A 84 -12.11 -22.38 -5.13
CA LYS A 84 -11.13 -23.18 -4.41
C LYS A 84 -9.77 -23.20 -5.12
N ASP A 85 -9.76 -23.33 -6.44
CA ASP A 85 -8.55 -23.26 -7.26
C ASP A 85 -7.88 -21.88 -7.12
N MET A 86 -8.65 -20.79 -7.24
CA MET A 86 -8.18 -19.42 -7.03
C MET A 86 -7.57 -19.24 -5.64
N GLN A 87 -8.27 -19.69 -4.60
CA GLN A 87 -7.76 -19.63 -3.23
C GLN A 87 -6.46 -20.43 -3.06
N SER A 88 -6.33 -21.60 -3.69
CA SER A 88 -5.13 -22.42 -3.60
C SER A 88 -3.92 -21.78 -4.29
N LYS A 89 -4.13 -21.10 -5.42
CA LYS A 89 -3.09 -20.38 -6.17
C LYS A 89 -2.69 -19.07 -5.50
N HIS A 90 -3.59 -18.47 -4.72
CA HIS A 90 -3.38 -17.21 -4.05
C HIS A 90 -3.50 -17.36 -2.54
N GLY A 91 -2.42 -17.78 -1.86
CA GLY A 91 -2.39 -17.98 -0.40
C GLY A 91 -2.68 -16.72 0.44
N HIS A 92 -2.74 -15.54 -0.19
CA HIS A 92 -3.18 -14.30 0.43
C HIS A 92 -4.70 -14.11 0.45
N ILE A 93 -5.46 -14.86 -0.36
CA ILE A 93 -6.93 -14.81 -0.38
C ILE A 93 -7.47 -15.81 0.65
N ILE A 94 -7.98 -15.30 1.77
CA ILE A 94 -8.39 -16.11 2.92
C ILE A 94 -9.82 -16.64 2.76
N MET A 95 -10.66 -15.85 2.10
CA MET A 95 -12.06 -16.20 1.83
C MET A 95 -12.51 -15.58 0.51
N LEU A 96 -13.32 -16.34 -0.21
CA LEU A 96 -14.09 -15.89 -1.36
C LEU A 96 -15.54 -16.30 -1.14
N ASP A 97 -16.45 -15.37 -1.35
CA ASP A 97 -17.88 -15.58 -1.24
C ASP A 97 -18.55 -15.11 -2.54
N TRP A 98 -19.16 -16.06 -3.25
CA TRP A 98 -19.91 -15.79 -4.47
C TRP A 98 -21.38 -15.55 -4.16
N ILE A 99 -21.84 -14.38 -4.58
CA ILE A 99 -23.18 -13.89 -4.35
C ILE A 99 -23.85 -13.74 -5.73
N PRO A 100 -24.83 -14.59 -6.08
CA PRO A 100 -25.63 -14.34 -7.27
C PRO A 100 -26.45 -13.05 -7.08
N ALA A 101 -26.67 -12.32 -8.17
CA ALA A 101 -27.56 -11.17 -8.14
C ALA A 101 -28.96 -11.62 -7.69
N LYS A 102 -29.64 -10.78 -6.92
CA LYS A 102 -31.06 -10.99 -6.64
C LYS A 102 -31.77 -11.02 -7.98
N SER A 103 -32.31 -12.19 -8.35
CA SER A 103 -33.28 -12.27 -9.42
C SER A 103 -34.44 -11.36 -9.01
N ASP A 104 -34.68 -10.29 -9.75
CA ASP A 104 -35.90 -9.51 -9.57
C ASP A 104 -37.07 -10.50 -9.59
N PRO A 105 -37.94 -10.56 -8.55
CA PRO A 105 -39.05 -11.51 -8.49
C PRO A 105 -40.13 -11.27 -9.58
N GLY A 106 -39.85 -10.44 -10.60
CA GLY A 106 -40.78 -10.10 -11.68
C GLY A 106 -40.34 -10.50 -13.10
N VAL A 107 -39.13 -11.05 -13.31
CA VAL A 107 -38.71 -11.44 -14.68
C VAL A 107 -38.95 -12.93 -14.90
N VAL A 108 -40.13 -13.24 -15.43
CA VAL A 108 -40.44 -14.56 -15.98
C VAL A 108 -39.48 -14.82 -17.16
N PRO A 109 -38.69 -15.91 -17.17
CA PRO A 109 -37.81 -16.22 -18.28
C PRO A 109 -38.66 -16.74 -19.45
N GLY A 110 -39.13 -15.85 -20.31
CA GLY A 110 -39.96 -16.26 -21.43
C GLY A 110 -40.76 -15.17 -22.15
N LYS A 111 -40.20 -13.97 -22.35
CA LYS A 111 -40.61 -13.09 -23.47
C LYS A 111 -39.62 -11.94 -23.60
N SER A 112 -38.82 -11.97 -24.66
CA SER A 112 -38.08 -10.79 -25.12
C SER A 112 -39.07 -9.70 -25.53
N PRO A 113 -39.02 -8.48 -24.97
CA PRO A 113 -39.63 -7.32 -25.61
C PRO A 113 -38.64 -6.80 -26.65
N SER A 114 -39.10 -6.85 -27.90
CA SER A 114 -38.48 -6.22 -29.05
C SER A 114 -38.33 -4.71 -28.83
N SER A 115 -37.15 -4.19 -29.21
CA SER A 115 -36.90 -2.86 -29.79
C SER A 115 -37.78 -1.68 -29.32
N VAL A 116 -37.25 -0.83 -28.44
CA VAL A 116 -37.56 0.61 -28.44
C VAL A 116 -36.30 1.40 -28.12
N LEU A 117 -35.75 2.05 -29.14
CA LEU A 117 -34.82 3.18 -29.00
C LEU A 117 -35.61 4.41 -28.54
N PRO A 118 -35.08 5.23 -27.63
CA PRO A 118 -35.50 6.63 -27.56
C PRO A 118 -34.45 7.55 -28.21
N ASP A 119 -34.96 8.29 -29.18
CA ASP A 119 -34.35 9.43 -29.85
C ASP A 119 -34.05 10.60 -28.89
N SER A 120 -33.04 11.37 -29.30
CA SER A 120 -32.93 12.82 -29.19
C SER A 120 -32.90 13.47 -27.80
N PHE A 121 -31.69 13.91 -27.43
CA PHE A 121 -31.44 15.02 -26.50
C PHE A 121 -31.79 16.36 -27.16
N THR A 122 -32.73 17.11 -26.58
CA THR A 122 -32.84 18.57 -26.79
C THR A 122 -32.94 19.33 -25.46
N LYS A 123 -31.85 20.05 -25.17
CA LYS A 123 -31.77 21.48 -24.79
C LYS A 123 -32.63 22.08 -23.66
N THR A 124 -31.89 22.69 -22.72
CA THR A 124 -32.11 24.00 -22.03
C THR A 124 -33.32 24.24 -21.13
N GLY A 125 -33.00 24.69 -19.91
CA GLY A 125 -33.88 25.50 -19.07
C GLY A 125 -33.16 25.97 -17.80
N SER A 126 -32.68 27.21 -17.80
CA SER A 126 -32.23 27.97 -16.63
C SER A 126 -33.39 28.31 -15.69
N GLY A 127 -33.15 28.39 -14.39
CA GLY A 127 -34.11 28.97 -13.44
C GLY A 127 -33.53 29.15 -12.03
N THR A 128 -33.27 30.40 -11.67
CA THR A 128 -32.72 30.91 -10.41
C THR A 128 -33.81 31.15 -9.36
N SER A 129 -33.47 30.99 -8.07
CA SER A 129 -33.95 31.70 -6.85
C SER A 129 -33.99 30.69 -5.68
N GLY A 130 -33.68 30.96 -4.41
CA GLY A 130 -33.49 32.18 -3.63
C GLY A 130 -34.07 31.93 -2.22
N GLY A 131 -33.37 32.29 -1.15
CA GLY A 131 -33.82 32.24 0.26
C GLY A 131 -33.08 31.19 1.09
N SER A 132 -32.09 31.51 1.95
CA SER A 132 -32.11 32.36 3.17
C SER A 132 -33.06 31.82 4.25
N GLY A 133 -32.48 31.30 5.33
CA GLY A 133 -33.20 30.83 6.52
C GLY A 133 -32.26 30.14 7.51
N THR A 134 -31.96 30.84 8.58
CA THR A 134 -31.06 30.48 9.69
C THR A 134 -31.70 29.42 10.59
N THR A 135 -30.91 28.69 11.39
CA THR A 135 -31.20 28.40 12.83
C THR A 135 -30.16 27.43 13.44
N GLY A 136 -29.70 27.79 14.64
CA GLY A 136 -29.75 26.90 15.82
C GLY A 136 -28.68 25.83 16.00
N ALA A 137 -27.73 26.11 16.89
CA ALA A 137 -26.83 25.16 17.55
C ALA A 137 -27.59 24.21 18.53
N PRO A 138 -26.92 23.20 19.11
CA PRO A 138 -27.52 21.90 19.45
C PRO A 138 -28.03 21.80 20.90
N GLU A 139 -29.08 21.00 21.11
CA GLU A 139 -29.48 20.50 22.42
C GLU A 139 -29.37 18.97 22.49
N THR A 140 -28.53 18.52 23.41
CA THR A 140 -28.54 17.18 24.01
C THR A 140 -29.74 17.03 24.96
N PRO A 141 -30.29 15.81 25.07
CA PRO A 141 -30.51 15.27 26.42
C PRO A 141 -30.09 13.80 26.57
N GLY A 142 -29.73 13.45 27.81
CA GLY A 142 -29.14 12.17 28.17
C GLY A 142 -30.11 11.05 28.58
N ALA A 143 -29.46 9.89 28.72
CA ALA A 143 -29.65 8.80 29.69
C ALA A 143 -30.89 7.87 29.70
N SER A 144 -30.55 6.58 29.85
CA SER A 144 -31.34 5.42 30.34
C SER A 144 -32.37 4.85 29.35
N SER A 145 -32.61 3.54 29.18
CA SER A 145 -32.30 2.32 29.94
C SER A 145 -32.50 1.06 29.03
N THR A 146 -31.89 -0.05 29.45
CA THR A 146 -31.95 -1.50 29.04
C THR A 146 -33.29 -2.07 28.53
N PRO A 147 -33.40 -3.25 27.81
CA PRO A 147 -32.69 -4.52 28.09
C PRO A 147 -32.34 -5.45 26.89
N SER A 148 -31.73 -6.59 27.25
CA SER A 148 -31.54 -7.86 26.52
C SER A 148 -32.44 -8.17 25.32
N GLY A 149 -31.79 -8.62 24.25
CA GLY A 149 -32.42 -9.37 23.16
C GLY A 149 -31.38 -10.21 22.43
N SER A 150 -31.22 -11.47 22.82
CA SER A 150 -30.54 -12.49 22.04
C SER A 150 -31.35 -12.76 20.77
N GLY A 151 -31.12 -11.96 19.73
CA GLY A 151 -31.70 -12.14 18.42
C GLY A 151 -30.73 -12.89 17.52
N SER A 152 -30.96 -14.20 17.40
CA SER A 152 -30.48 -15.02 16.29
C SER A 152 -30.65 -14.25 14.98
N SER A 153 -29.55 -13.91 14.31
CA SER A 153 -29.57 -13.37 12.95
C SER A 153 -30.04 -14.46 12.02
N GLY A 154 -31.36 -14.55 11.86
CA GLY A 154 -32.03 -15.35 10.85
C GLY A 154 -31.56 -14.89 9.48
N SER A 155 -30.71 -15.72 8.87
CA SER A 155 -30.33 -15.63 7.47
C SER A 155 -31.59 -15.79 6.62
N ALA A 156 -31.99 -14.71 5.95
CA ALA A 156 -33.05 -14.76 4.95
C ALA A 156 -32.56 -15.60 3.76
N ALA A 157 -33.09 -16.82 3.68
CA ALA A 157 -32.95 -17.73 2.56
C ALA A 157 -33.39 -17.06 1.26
N GLY A 158 -32.56 -17.14 0.21
CA GLY A 158 -32.96 -16.63 -1.10
C GLY A 158 -31.91 -16.49 -2.20
N ALA A 159 -30.74 -17.15 -2.10
CA ALA A 159 -29.93 -17.65 -3.21
C ALA A 159 -28.69 -18.34 -2.59
N SER A 160 -28.30 -19.51 -3.11
CA SER A 160 -27.24 -20.33 -2.50
C SER A 160 -25.90 -19.60 -2.51
N GLU A 161 -25.50 -19.05 -1.36
CA GLU A 161 -24.18 -18.48 -1.09
C GLU A 161 -23.11 -19.56 -1.29
N ILE A 162 -22.12 -19.31 -2.17
CA ILE A 162 -21.04 -20.26 -2.43
C ILE A 162 -19.75 -19.68 -1.86
N VAL A 163 -19.35 -20.17 -0.70
CA VAL A 163 -18.15 -19.72 0.02
C VAL A 163 -17.00 -20.72 -0.13
N SER A 164 -15.79 -20.21 -0.40
CA SER A 164 -14.52 -20.92 -0.28
C SER A 164 -13.62 -20.25 0.75
N GLY A 165 -13.00 -21.04 1.62
CA GLY A 165 -12.13 -20.56 2.69
C GLY A 165 -12.79 -20.54 4.06
N LYS A 166 -11.97 -20.27 5.08
CA LYS A 166 -12.41 -20.16 6.47
C LYS A 166 -11.67 -19.01 7.13
N LEU A 167 -12.42 -18.11 7.75
CA LEU A 167 -11.87 -17.05 8.59
C LEU A 167 -11.61 -17.61 10.00
N SER A 168 -10.52 -17.21 10.65
CA SER A 168 -10.35 -17.46 12.08
C SER A 168 -11.43 -16.69 12.86
N LYS A 169 -11.77 -17.13 14.07
CA LYS A 169 -12.83 -16.50 14.89
C LYS A 169 -12.57 -15.00 15.10
N GLU A 170 -11.32 -14.63 15.36
CA GLU A 170 -10.90 -13.24 15.54
C GLU A 170 -10.99 -12.45 14.25
N LEU A 171 -10.50 -13.01 13.13
CA LEU A 171 -10.57 -12.36 11.83
C LEU A 171 -12.01 -12.17 11.38
N ALA A 172 -12.88 -13.16 11.56
CA ALA A 172 -14.30 -13.06 11.24
C ALA A 172 -14.95 -11.90 12.02
N LYS A 173 -14.68 -11.80 13.32
CA LYS A 173 -15.20 -10.72 14.17
C LYS A 173 -14.77 -9.34 13.68
N SER A 174 -13.49 -9.15 13.36
CA SER A 174 -12.98 -7.86 12.89
C SER A 174 -13.37 -7.53 11.46
N ALA A 175 -13.50 -8.54 10.59
CA ALA A 175 -13.86 -8.37 9.19
C ALA A 175 -15.38 -8.20 8.97
N GLN A 176 -16.21 -8.64 9.92
CA GLN A 176 -17.67 -8.63 9.79
C GLN A 176 -18.25 -7.30 9.28
N PRO A 177 -17.95 -6.12 9.85
CA PRO A 177 -18.54 -4.87 9.37
C PRO A 177 -18.23 -4.59 7.90
N TYR A 178 -17.01 -4.90 7.45
CA TYR A 178 -16.58 -4.73 6.06
C TYR A 178 -17.18 -5.78 5.12
N ILE A 179 -17.39 -7.01 5.61
CA ILE A 179 -18.09 -8.05 4.86
C ILE A 179 -19.55 -7.65 4.65
N GLU A 180 -20.23 -7.14 5.67
CA GLU A 180 -21.62 -6.68 5.54
C GLU A 180 -21.75 -5.52 4.54
N GLU A 181 -20.82 -4.56 4.57
CA GLU A 181 -20.79 -3.45 3.61
C GLU A 181 -20.50 -3.95 2.19
N ALA A 182 -19.59 -4.92 2.04
CA ALA A 182 -19.30 -5.58 0.77
C ALA A 182 -20.52 -6.33 0.22
N LYS A 183 -21.25 -7.07 1.07
CA LYS A 183 -22.49 -7.77 0.72
C LYS A 183 -23.60 -6.80 0.33
N LYS A 184 -23.73 -5.66 1.02
CA LYS A 184 -24.64 -4.58 0.65
C LYS A 184 -24.30 -4.02 -0.73
N ALA A 185 -23.03 -3.72 -0.99
CA ALA A 185 -22.58 -3.26 -2.30
C ALA A 185 -22.82 -4.31 -3.40
N ALA A 186 -22.57 -5.59 -3.12
CA ALA A 186 -22.86 -6.72 -4.01
C ALA A 186 -24.34 -6.77 -4.41
N SER A 187 -25.25 -6.58 -3.45
CA SER A 187 -26.69 -6.55 -3.73
C SER A 187 -27.14 -5.39 -4.62
N GLN A 188 -26.33 -4.34 -4.71
CA GLN A 188 -26.55 -3.17 -5.56
C GLN A 188 -25.76 -3.24 -6.89
N GLY A 189 -24.98 -4.31 -7.09
CA GLY A 189 -24.07 -4.43 -8.24
C GLY A 189 -22.92 -3.42 -8.23
N ASN A 190 -22.58 -2.89 -7.05
CA ASN A 190 -21.54 -1.89 -6.87
C ASN A 190 -20.23 -2.54 -6.40
N ALA A 191 -19.09 -2.05 -6.92
CA ALA A 191 -17.79 -2.41 -6.37
C ALA A 191 -17.63 -1.81 -4.96
N TYR A 192 -16.89 -2.51 -4.11
CA TYR A 192 -16.57 -2.04 -2.76
C TYR A 192 -15.16 -2.43 -2.39
N GLN A 193 -14.53 -1.60 -1.57
CA GLN A 193 -13.20 -1.85 -1.05
C GLN A 193 -13.07 -1.20 0.33
N SER A 194 -12.73 -2.00 1.34
CA SER A 194 -12.53 -1.51 2.68
C SER A 194 -11.18 -0.82 2.85
N PRO A 195 -11.05 0.06 3.87
CA PRO A 195 -9.76 0.40 4.45
C PRO A 195 -8.99 -0.84 4.92
N ASN A 196 -7.69 -0.68 5.14
CA ASN A 196 -6.89 -1.72 5.78
C ASN A 196 -7.26 -1.85 7.26
N PHE A 197 -7.34 -3.09 7.74
CA PHE A 197 -7.50 -3.40 9.15
C PHE A 197 -6.53 -4.51 9.55
N THR A 198 -6.16 -4.53 10.83
CA THR A 198 -5.10 -5.42 11.33
C THR A 198 -5.67 -6.43 12.30
N VAL A 199 -5.30 -7.70 12.17
CA VAL A 199 -5.63 -8.77 13.11
C VAL A 199 -4.37 -9.59 13.38
N ALA A 200 -3.97 -9.68 14.66
CA ALA A 200 -2.72 -10.32 15.08
C ALA A 200 -1.51 -9.80 14.26
N ASP A 201 -1.38 -8.47 14.19
CA ASP A 201 -0.38 -7.74 13.42
C ASP A 201 -0.36 -8.00 11.91
N LYS A 202 -1.34 -8.69 11.33
CA LYS A 202 -1.40 -8.93 9.88
C LYS A 202 -2.40 -7.98 9.24
N PRO A 203 -2.04 -7.26 8.16
CA PRO A 203 -2.96 -6.38 7.47
C PRO A 203 -3.91 -7.19 6.56
N TYR A 204 -5.17 -6.78 6.57
CA TYR A 204 -6.24 -7.34 5.75
C TYR A 204 -7.08 -6.23 5.14
N PHE A 205 -7.78 -6.57 4.06
CA PHE A 205 -8.86 -5.77 3.51
C PHE A 205 -9.96 -6.68 2.96
N VAL A 206 -11.14 -6.11 2.80
CA VAL A 206 -12.30 -6.74 2.14
C VAL A 206 -12.59 -5.99 0.85
N LEU A 207 -12.99 -6.72 -0.18
CA LEU A 207 -13.41 -6.13 -1.45
C LEU A 207 -14.63 -6.87 -2.00
N ASN A 208 -15.46 -6.15 -2.74
CA ASN A 208 -16.50 -6.71 -3.60
C ASN A 208 -16.20 -6.37 -5.06
N VAL A 209 -16.16 -7.39 -5.92
CA VAL A 209 -16.08 -7.20 -7.38
C VAL A 209 -17.37 -7.71 -8.01
N PRO A 210 -18.22 -6.83 -8.58
CA PRO A 210 -19.36 -7.28 -9.37
C PRO A 210 -18.88 -7.92 -10.67
N ALA A 211 -19.59 -8.95 -11.14
CA ALA A 211 -19.36 -9.52 -12.45
C ALA A 211 -19.62 -8.48 -13.55
N PRO A 212 -18.95 -8.57 -14.71
CA PRO A 212 -19.17 -7.64 -15.83
C PRO A 212 -20.62 -7.57 -16.30
N ASP A 213 -21.37 -8.67 -16.18
CA ASP A 213 -22.78 -8.77 -16.53
C ASP A 213 -23.73 -8.35 -15.39
N LYS A 214 -23.19 -7.96 -14.22
CA LYS A 214 -23.89 -7.62 -12.98
C LYS A 214 -24.83 -8.70 -12.45
N LYS A 215 -24.71 -9.95 -12.92
CA LYS A 215 -25.55 -11.07 -12.46
C LYS A 215 -25.00 -11.79 -11.24
N SER A 216 -23.80 -11.43 -10.82
CA SER A 216 -23.14 -11.98 -9.65
C SER A 216 -22.10 -11.01 -9.11
N SER A 217 -21.60 -11.30 -7.91
CA SER A 217 -20.56 -10.54 -7.24
C SER A 217 -19.71 -11.50 -6.41
N VAL A 218 -18.43 -11.14 -6.23
CA VAL A 218 -17.47 -11.89 -5.41
C VAL A 218 -16.98 -10.98 -4.32
N VAL A 219 -17.24 -11.38 -3.08
CA VAL A 219 -16.69 -10.77 -1.88
C VAL A 219 -15.44 -11.54 -1.48
N ALA A 220 -14.32 -10.85 -1.29
CA ALA A 220 -13.05 -11.46 -0.90
C ALA A 220 -12.49 -10.84 0.37
N VAL A 221 -11.94 -11.68 1.26
CA VAL A 221 -11.11 -11.26 2.39
C VAL A 221 -9.67 -11.61 2.08
N VAL A 222 -8.81 -10.60 2.06
CA VAL A 222 -7.44 -10.71 1.55
C VAL A 222 -6.43 -10.25 2.60
N ARG A 223 -5.36 -11.02 2.79
CA ARG A 223 -4.21 -10.68 3.63
C ARG A 223 -3.11 -10.02 2.81
N GLN A 224 -2.60 -8.89 3.26
CA GLN A 224 -1.53 -8.16 2.56
C GLN A 224 -0.16 -8.36 3.20
N HIS A 225 0.33 -9.60 3.25
CA HIS A 225 1.61 -9.92 3.90
C HIS A 225 2.80 -9.09 3.38
N ILE A 226 2.81 -8.79 2.08
CA ILE A 226 3.89 -8.02 1.42
C ILE A 226 4.05 -6.59 1.97
N LEU A 227 2.99 -5.98 2.52
CA LEU A 227 3.09 -4.64 3.11
C LEU A 227 4.03 -4.59 4.31
N GLN A 228 4.01 -5.66 5.12
CA GLN A 228 4.91 -5.76 6.26
C GLN A 228 6.34 -6.01 5.80
N GLU A 229 6.52 -6.86 4.79
CA GLU A 229 7.84 -7.15 4.23
C GLU A 229 8.47 -5.89 3.62
N VAL A 230 7.72 -5.11 2.85
CA VAL A 230 8.18 -3.83 2.30
C VAL A 230 8.49 -2.86 3.43
N SER A 231 7.59 -2.68 4.41
CA SER A 231 7.85 -1.78 5.54
C SER A 231 9.12 -2.16 6.31
N ASN A 232 9.31 -3.45 6.60
CA ASN A 232 10.48 -3.96 7.31
C ASN A 232 11.75 -3.81 6.49
N HIS A 233 11.70 -4.14 5.20
CA HIS A 233 12.81 -4.00 4.27
C HIS A 233 13.24 -2.53 4.13
N GLN A 234 12.28 -1.63 3.96
CA GLN A 234 12.54 -0.20 3.85
C GLN A 234 13.09 0.37 5.16
N ARG A 235 12.52 0.03 6.32
CA ARG A 235 13.04 0.46 7.62
C ARG A 235 14.47 -0.02 7.88
N LYS A 236 14.78 -1.25 7.50
CA LYS A 236 16.13 -1.83 7.60
C LYS A 236 17.12 -1.10 6.69
N ASN A 237 16.74 -0.82 5.44
CA ASN A 237 17.66 -0.27 4.44
C ASN A 237 17.79 1.26 4.51
N LEU A 238 16.73 1.99 4.87
CA LEU A 238 16.78 3.45 5.06
C LEU A 238 17.55 3.86 6.33
N ARG A 239 18.09 2.90 7.10
CA ARG A 239 18.73 3.13 8.41
C ARG A 239 17.83 4.00 9.29
N LEU A 240 16.52 3.71 9.29
CA LEU A 240 15.53 4.40 10.12
C LEU A 240 15.63 3.99 11.58
N GLN A 241 16.07 2.76 11.82
CA GLN A 241 16.61 2.41 13.12
C GLN A 241 17.92 3.17 13.26
N SER A 242 17.91 4.10 14.22
CA SER A 242 19.07 4.88 14.58
C SER A 242 20.26 3.93 14.76
N PHE A 243 21.43 4.42 14.35
CA PHE A 243 22.67 4.02 14.98
C PHE A 243 22.43 3.79 16.47
N HIS A 244 22.78 2.61 16.99
CA HIS A 244 22.65 2.35 18.41
C HIS A 244 23.60 3.30 19.15
N SER A 245 23.12 4.48 19.54
CA SER A 245 23.78 5.34 20.53
C SER A 245 23.73 4.72 21.93
N ASP A 246 23.00 3.61 22.07
CA ASP A 246 22.76 2.91 23.32
C ASP A 246 24.03 2.22 23.81
N LYS A 247 24.77 3.01 24.59
CA LYS A 247 25.76 2.63 25.58
C LYS A 247 26.97 1.95 24.93
N SER A 248 28.16 2.47 25.23
CA SER A 248 29.41 1.70 25.19
C SER A 248 29.06 0.26 25.54
N ARG A 249 29.11 -0.64 24.54
CA ARG A 249 28.88 -2.07 24.78
C ARG A 249 29.68 -2.38 26.02
N TRP A 250 29.07 -2.96 27.05
CA TRP A 250 29.76 -3.14 28.32
C TRP A 250 31.14 -3.78 28.04
N LYS A 251 32.24 -3.02 28.25
CA LYS A 251 33.64 -3.35 27.89
C LYS A 251 34.24 -2.75 26.61
N ILE A 252 33.54 -2.00 25.75
CA ILE A 252 34.13 -1.38 24.56
C ILE A 252 34.35 0.12 24.77
N GLU A 253 35.58 0.57 24.61
CA GLU A 253 35.96 1.98 24.61
C GLU A 253 36.32 2.43 23.20
N SER A 254 36.06 3.71 22.94
CA SER A 254 36.30 4.35 21.65
C SER A 254 37.30 5.49 21.85
N VAL A 255 38.32 5.53 21.00
CA VAL A 255 39.38 6.56 21.03
C VAL A 255 39.58 7.15 19.65
N ASP A 256 39.92 8.42 19.61
CA ASP A 256 40.38 9.10 18.41
C ASP A 256 41.76 8.54 18.00
N THR A 257 41.93 8.19 16.71
CA THR A 257 43.13 7.50 16.22
C THR A 257 44.38 8.37 16.22
N ASP A 258 44.22 9.70 16.14
CA ASP A 258 45.35 10.62 16.04
C ASP A 258 45.80 11.10 17.42
N THR A 259 44.84 11.31 18.32
CA THR A 259 45.10 11.88 19.66
C THR A 259 45.12 10.83 20.77
N LEU A 260 44.63 9.61 20.51
CA LEU A 260 44.43 8.53 21.49
C LEU A 260 43.55 8.92 22.67
N ARG A 261 42.76 10.00 22.54
CA ARG A 261 41.84 10.46 23.58
C ARG A 261 40.51 9.75 23.44
N SER A 262 39.87 9.47 24.58
CA SER A 262 38.54 8.90 24.61
C SER A 262 37.57 9.79 23.83
N LYS A 263 36.86 9.19 22.87
CA LYS A 263 35.92 9.87 21.98
C LYS A 263 34.60 9.10 22.02
N ARG A 264 33.51 9.79 22.37
CA ARG A 264 32.18 9.17 22.38
C ARG A 264 31.60 9.21 20.98
N VAL A 265 31.30 8.04 20.41
CA VAL A 265 30.58 7.93 19.14
C VAL A 265 29.08 8.04 19.41
N THR A 266 28.50 9.16 18.98
CA THR A 266 27.06 9.41 19.12
C THR A 266 26.33 9.38 17.78
N HIS A 267 27.08 9.49 16.69
CA HIS A 267 26.58 9.51 15.32
C HIS A 267 27.41 8.60 14.39
N PRO A 268 26.84 8.09 13.27
CA PRO A 268 27.57 7.28 12.29
C PRO A 268 28.84 7.96 11.76
N ASP A 269 28.79 9.27 11.58
CA ASP A 269 29.92 10.05 11.04
C ASP A 269 31.06 10.16 12.06
N ASP A 270 30.79 9.98 13.36
CA ASP A 270 31.81 9.98 14.40
C ASP A 270 32.71 8.72 14.34
N HIS A 271 32.39 7.72 13.51
CA HIS A 271 33.22 6.54 13.31
C HIS A 271 34.51 6.83 12.53
N GLU A 272 34.53 7.90 11.73
CA GLU A 272 35.73 8.29 11.02
C GLU A 272 36.81 8.74 12.02
N GLY A 273 38.02 8.19 11.88
CA GLY A 273 39.13 8.44 12.79
C GLY A 273 38.91 7.91 14.22
N THR A 274 38.00 6.95 14.43
CA THR A 274 37.73 6.38 15.76
C THR A 274 38.05 4.88 15.79
N SER A 275 38.94 4.47 16.69
CA SER A 275 39.23 3.07 16.99
C SER A 275 38.39 2.58 18.17
N HIS A 276 37.98 1.31 18.14
CA HIS A 276 37.22 0.65 19.20
C HIS A 276 38.03 -0.52 19.75
N TYR A 277 38.15 -0.61 21.07
CA TYR A 277 38.86 -1.71 21.74
C TYR A 277 38.11 -2.20 22.97
N GLU A 278 38.33 -3.45 23.35
CA GLU A 278 37.80 -3.97 24.61
C GLU A 278 38.69 -3.52 25.79
N ARG A 279 38.11 -3.21 26.95
CA ARG A 279 38.82 -2.75 28.16
C ARG A 279 39.93 -3.69 28.65
N HIS A 280 39.94 -4.95 28.21
CA HIS A 280 40.94 -5.94 28.57
C HIS A 280 41.96 -6.20 27.44
N ASP A 281 41.78 -5.56 26.29
CA ASP A 281 42.70 -5.68 25.16
C ASP A 281 43.69 -4.52 25.18
N VAL A 282 44.95 -4.85 24.91
CA VAL A 282 45.98 -3.84 24.66
C VAL A 282 46.10 -3.68 23.15
N VAL A 283 45.60 -2.56 22.63
CA VAL A 283 45.74 -2.21 21.21
C VAL A 283 46.92 -1.28 21.05
N VAL A 284 47.91 -1.69 20.25
CA VAL A 284 49.08 -0.89 19.91
C VAL A 284 49.06 -0.51 18.44
N GLN A 285 49.27 0.77 18.14
CA GLN A 285 49.46 1.27 16.79
C GLN A 285 50.96 1.48 16.55
N PHE A 286 51.50 0.85 15.51
CA PHE A 286 52.91 1.00 15.14
C PHE A 286 53.08 2.17 14.16
N ASN A 287 54.01 3.08 14.47
CA ASN A 287 54.37 4.19 13.56
C ASN A 287 54.98 3.71 12.23
N ARG A 288 55.49 2.48 12.19
CA ARG A 288 55.95 1.80 10.97
C ARG A 288 55.41 0.37 10.96
N PRO A 289 55.04 -0.20 9.80
CA PRO A 289 54.65 -1.61 9.72
C PRO A 289 55.73 -2.51 10.35
N PRO A 290 55.38 -3.40 11.29
CA PRO A 290 56.35 -4.32 11.88
C PRO A 290 56.87 -5.28 10.82
N ARG A 291 58.18 -5.59 10.86
CA ARG A 291 58.81 -6.55 9.96
C ARG A 291 58.42 -7.98 10.35
N GLU A 292 58.50 -8.92 9.41
CA GLU A 292 58.11 -10.33 9.66
C GLU A 292 58.84 -10.96 10.87
N ALA A 293 60.10 -10.60 11.08
CA ALA A 293 60.89 -11.03 12.24
C ALA A 293 60.39 -10.42 13.56
N GLU A 294 59.91 -9.17 13.53
CA GLU A 294 59.33 -8.46 14.70
C GLU A 294 57.97 -9.07 15.06
N LEU A 295 57.13 -9.37 14.05
CA LEU A 295 55.84 -10.07 14.24
C LEU A 295 56.01 -11.47 14.81
N SER A 296 57.02 -12.22 14.34
CA SER A 296 57.28 -13.57 14.82
C SER A 296 57.65 -13.57 16.31
N ARG A 297 58.43 -12.58 16.75
CA ARG A 297 58.80 -12.41 18.16
C ARG A 297 57.58 -12.07 19.03
N ILE A 298 56.73 -11.15 18.57
CA ILE A 298 55.49 -10.76 19.26
C ILE A 298 54.52 -11.93 19.43
N ARG A 299 54.51 -12.92 18.52
CA ARG A 299 53.63 -14.11 18.62
C ARG A 299 54.11 -15.14 19.64
N THR A 300 55.39 -15.13 20.00
CA THR A 300 56.00 -16.11 20.92
C THR A 300 56.11 -15.61 22.37
N GLU A 301 55.90 -14.31 22.60
CA GLU A 301 55.81 -13.69 23.93
C GLU A 301 54.33 -13.65 24.38
#